data_AF-A0A9R0DW07-F1
#
_entry.id   AF-A0A9R0DW07-F1
#
_cell.length_a   1.000
_cell.length_b   1.000
_cell.length_c   1.000
_cell.angle_alpha   90.00
_cell.angle_beta   90.00
_cell.angle_gamma   90.00
#
_symmetry.space_group_name_H-M   'P 1'
#
loop_
_entity.id
_entity.type
_entity.pdbx_description
1 polymer ?
#
loop_
_entity_poly.entity_id
_entity_poly.type
_entity_poly.pdbx_seq_one_letter_code
_entity_poly.pdbx_strand_id
1 'polypeptide(L)' 'MSVEVKLFDSSSTDPVVRERGLCIENCCKTRPYVVALEECTKRVIKKASYTAETCHCEIIDLMEALDRCVKSKAFLELA' A
#
# COMPACT_ATOMS: atom_id res chain seq x y z
N MET A 1 -14.71 12.99 0.84
CA MET A 1 -13.31 12.93 1.30
C MET A 1 -12.68 11.71 0.65
N SER A 2 -11.95 11.91 -0.44
CA SER A 2 -11.10 10.85 -1.00
C SER A 2 -9.88 10.77 -0.09
N VAL A 3 -9.81 9.73 0.73
CA VAL A 3 -8.60 9.48 1.53
C VAL A 3 -7.59 8.94 0.54
N GLU A 4 -6.76 9.82 -0.04
CA GLU A 4 -5.54 9.39 -0.73
C GLU A 4 -4.63 8.78 0.34
N VAL A 5 -4.63 7.45 0.45
CA VAL A 5 -3.72 6.75 1.34
C VAL A 5 -2.35 6.75 0.66
N LYS A 6 -1.60 7.86 0.76
CA LYS A 6 -0.18 7.90 0.37
C LYS A 6 0.62 7.09 1.39
N LEU A 7 0.65 5.77 1.20
CA LEU A 7 1.37 4.83 2.06
C LEU A 7 2.89 4.94 1.92
N PHE A 8 3.38 5.18 0.71
CA PHE A 8 4.79 5.30 0.41
C PHE A 8 5.02 6.44 -0.59
N ASP A 9 6.11 7.17 -0.40
CA ASP A 9 6.47 8.33 -1.21
C ASP A 9 7.44 7.92 -2.32
N SER A 10 7.00 8.03 -3.58
CA SER A 10 7.80 7.77 -4.79
C SER A 10 8.95 8.77 -5.00
N SER A 11 9.02 9.83 -4.20
CA SER A 11 10.13 10.80 -4.18
C SER A 11 11.07 10.64 -2.98
N SER A 12 10.89 9.59 -2.17
CA SER A 12 11.71 9.35 -0.98
C SER A 12 13.18 9.12 -1.30
N THR A 13 14.06 9.57 -0.40
CA THR A 13 15.50 9.28 -0.44
C THR A 13 15.81 7.85 0.01
N ASP A 14 14.90 7.19 0.72
CA ASP A 14 15.01 5.77 1.08
C ASP A 14 14.63 4.92 -0.16
N PRO A 15 15.55 4.08 -0.68
CA PRO A 15 15.30 3.28 -1.89
C PRO A 15 14.11 2.33 -1.76
N VAL A 16 13.87 1.76 -0.57
CA VAL A 16 12.76 0.83 -0.33
C VAL A 16 11.43 1.58 -0.32
N VAL A 17 11.36 2.72 0.35
CA VAL A 17 10.16 3.57 0.39
C VAL A 17 9.85 4.09 -1.01
N ARG A 18 10.88 4.54 -1.74
CA ARG A 18 10.73 5.04 -3.12
C ARG A 18 10.19 3.97 -4.05
N GLU A 19 10.80 2.79 -4.07
CA GLU A 19 10.37 1.70 -4.95
C GLU A 19 8.96 1.20 -4.60
N ARG A 20 8.60 1.17 -3.30
CA ARG A 20 7.23 0.87 -2.88
C ARG A 20 6.23 1.92 -3.37
N GLY A 21 6.57 3.22 -3.29
CA GLY A 21 5.75 4.31 -3.84
C GLY A 21 5.56 4.18 -5.36
N LEU A 22 6.65 3.94 -6.08
CA LEU A 22 6.61 3.70 -7.53
C LEU A 22 5.79 2.46 -7.90
N CYS A 23 5.84 1.40 -7.09
CA CYS A 23 5.01 0.22 -7.26
C CYS A 23 3.52 0.48 -7.00
N ILE A 24 3.15 1.40 -6.11
CA ILE A 24 1.75 1.82 -5.93
C ILE A 24 1.26 2.59 -7.16
N GLU A 25 2.07 3.53 -7.65
CA GLU A 25 1.67 4.44 -8.73
C GLU A 25 1.62 3.74 -10.10
N ASN A 26 2.60 2.88 -10.37
CA ASN A 26 2.88 2.41 -11.73
C ASN A 26 2.61 0.91 -11.95
N CYS A 27 2.35 0.11 -10.91
CA CYS A 27 2.14 -1.33 -11.05
C CYS A 27 0.66 -1.71 -11.08
N CYS A 28 0.17 -2.21 -12.22
CA CYS A 28 -1.20 -2.74 -12.30
C CYS A 28 -1.48 -3.92 -11.36
N LYS A 29 -0.44 -4.64 -10.91
CA LYS A 29 -0.59 -5.81 -10.02
C LYS A 29 -0.81 -5.43 -8.56
N THR A 30 -0.37 -4.26 -8.12
CA THR A 30 -0.56 -3.76 -6.74
C THR A 30 -1.88 -3.02 -6.58
N ARG A 31 -2.39 -2.43 -7.67
CA ARG A 31 -3.63 -1.63 -7.70
C ARG A 31 -4.85 -2.31 -7.05
N PRO A 32 -5.15 -3.61 -7.27
CA PRO A 32 -6.31 -4.25 -6.63
C PRO A 32 -6.22 -4.24 -5.10
N TYR A 33 -5.03 -4.40 -4.54
CA TYR A 33 -4.79 -4.41 -3.10
C TYR A 33 -4.89 -3.01 -2.48
N VAL A 34 -4.47 -1.98 -3.22
CA VAL A 34 -4.67 -0.58 -2.81
C VAL A 34 -6.17 -0.26 -2.73
N VAL A 35 -6.94 -0.65 -3.75
CA VAL A 35 -8.40 -0.45 -3.78
C VAL A 35 -9.07 -1.21 -2.63
N ALA A 36 -8.69 -2.46 -2.37
CA ALA A 36 -9.24 -3.25 -1.27
C ALA A 36 -9.01 -2.58 0.09
N LEU A 37 -7.80 -2.06 0.32
CA LEU A 37 -7.47 -1.33 1.55
C LEU A 37 -8.26 -0.01 1.68
N GLU A 38 -8.44 0.74 0.59
CA GLU A 38 -9.27 1.94 0.60
C GLU A 38 -10.74 1.62 0.92
N GLU A 39 -11.29 0.56 0.34
CA GLU A 39 -12.66 0.13 0.58
C GLU A 39 -12.85 -0.33 2.02
N CYS A 40 -11.92 -1.10 2.57
CA CYS A 40 -11.93 -1.47 3.97
C CYS A 40 -11.87 -0.23 4.86
N THR A 41 -10.94 0.70 4.58
CA THR A 41 -10.77 1.93 5.37
C THR A 41 -12.05 2.76 5.38
N LYS A 42 -12.69 2.94 4.21
CA LYS A 42 -14.00 3.64 4.11
C LYS A 42 -15.09 2.93 4.92
N ARG A 43 -15.11 1.60 4.92
CA ARG A 43 -16.09 0.78 5.66
C ARG A 43 -15.90 0.89 7.17
N VAL A 44 -14.66 0.74 7.64
CA VAL A 44 -14.31 0.86 9.07
C VAL A 44 -14.62 2.26 9.58
N ILE A 45 -14.21 3.31 8.85
CA ILE A 45 -14.52 4.71 9.23
C ILE A 45 -16.03 4.92 9.31
N LYS A 46 -16.79 4.45 8.31
CA LYS A 46 -18.26 4.62 8.28
C LYS A 46 -18.97 3.90 9.43
N LYS A 47 -18.40 2.82 9.95
CA LYS A 47 -19.01 1.96 10.98
C LYS A 47 -18.27 2.02 12.32
N ALA A 48 -17.38 3.00 12.51
CA ALA A 48 -16.41 3.02 13.60
C ALA A 48 -17.04 2.91 15.00
N SER A 49 -18.29 3.37 15.18
CA SER A 49 -18.99 3.32 16.46
C SER A 49 -19.62 1.95 16.81
N TYR A 50 -19.68 1.00 15.87
CA TYR A 50 -20.38 -0.28 16.10
C TYR A 50 -19.75 -1.47 15.37
N THR A 51 -18.53 -1.34 14.83
CA THR A 51 -17.79 -2.43 14.21
C THR A 51 -16.49 -2.71 14.95
N ALA A 52 -16.15 -3.99 15.10
CA ALA A 52 -14.80 -4.44 15.51
C ALA A 52 -13.90 -4.75 14.30
N GLU A 53 -14.38 -4.46 13.10
CA GLU A 53 -13.66 -4.68 11.85
C GLU A 53 -12.36 -3.86 11.79
N THR A 54 -11.31 -4.50 11.29
CA THR A 54 -10.01 -3.86 11.02
C THR A 54 -9.59 -4.19 9.59
N CYS A 55 -8.66 -3.41 9.04
CA CYS A 55 -8.10 -3.64 7.70
C CYS A 55 -6.76 -4.36 7.73
N HIS A 56 -6.50 -5.16 8.77
CA HIS A 56 -5.20 -5.79 8.97
C HIS A 56 -4.83 -6.74 7.82
N CYS A 57 -5.80 -7.53 7.34
CA CYS A 57 -5.60 -8.44 6.22
C CYS A 57 -5.26 -7.68 4.94
N GLU A 58 -6.02 -6.63 4.61
CA GLU A 58 -5.78 -5.81 3.42
C GLU A 58 -4.43 -5.09 3.47
N ILE A 59 -3.95 -4.72 4.67
CA ILE A 59 -2.59 -4.19 4.86
C ILE A 59 -1.55 -5.26 4.53
N ILE A 60 -1.70 -6.49 5.07
CA ILE A 60 -0.75 -7.59 4.81
C ILE A 60 -0.71 -7.92 3.31
N ASP A 61 -1.87 -8.06 2.67
CA ASP A 61 -1.98 -8.40 1.25
C ASP A 61 -1.31 -7.32 0.37
N LEU A 62 -1.51 -6.04 0.70
CA LEU A 62 -0.84 -4.95 0.01
C LEU A 62 0.68 -4.97 0.24
N MET A 63 1.14 -5.19 1.48
CA MET A 63 2.57 -5.27 1.77
C MET A 63 3.25 -6.41 1.01
N GLU A 64 2.62 -7.59 0.96
CA GLU A 64 3.15 -8.72 0.20
C GLU A 64 3.22 -8.42 -1.32
N ALA A 65 2.18 -7.79 -1.87
CA ALA A 65 2.17 -7.39 -3.28
C ALA A 65 3.27 -6.37 -3.60
N LEU A 66 3.51 -5.42 -2.69
CA LEU A 66 4.58 -4.43 -2.83
C LEU A 66 5.96 -5.07 -2.72
N ASP A 67 6.18 -5.97 -1.76
CA ASP A 67 7.46 -6.66 -1.62
C ASP A 67 7.77 -7.53 -2.84
N ARG A 68 6.77 -8.20 -3.43
CA ARG A 68 6.92 -8.89 -4.71
C ARG A 68 7.28 -7.96 -5.87
N CYS A 69 6.75 -6.73 -5.88
CA CYS A 69 7.05 -5.73 -6.89
C CYS A 69 8.48 -5.15 -6.75
N VAL A 70 8.94 -5.00 -5.51
CA VAL A 70 10.21 -4.35 -5.15
C VAL A 70 11.39 -5.32 -5.06
N LYS A 71 11.13 -6.63 -4.89
CA LYS A 71 12.14 -7.69 -4.64
C LYS A 71 13.37 -7.63 -5.55
N SER A 72 13.22 -7.27 -6.82
CA SER A 72 14.32 -7.19 -7.79
C SER A 72 14.92 -5.80 -7.97
N LYS A 73 14.35 -4.76 -7.35
CA LYS A 73 14.71 -3.35 -7.60
C LYS A 73 15.40 -2.69 -6.41
N ALA A 74 14.87 -2.83 -5.19
CA ALA A 74 15.41 -2.10 -4.04
C ALA A 74 16.82 -2.52 -3.63
N PHE A 75 17.20 -3.78 -3.84
CA PHE A 75 18.54 -4.27 -3.46
C PHE A 75 19.63 -3.98 -4.49
N LEU A 76 19.27 -3.48 -5.69
CA LEU A 76 20.27 -3.07 -6.68
C LEU A 76 20.97 -1.77 -6.28
N GLU A 77 20.32 -0.93 -5.49
CA GLU A 77 20.85 0.36 -5.03
C GLU A 77 21.51 0.29 -3.64
N LEU A 78 21.51 -0.88 -3.01
CA LEU A 78 22.15 -1.12 -1.72
C LEU A 78 23.55 -1.78 -1.85
N ALA A 79 24.08 -1.84 -3.08
CA ALA A 79 25.37 -2.46 -3.43
C ALA A 79 26.54 -1.48 -3.36
#